data_AF-A0A5K1F2W1-F1
#
_entry.id   AF-A0A5K1F2W1-F1
#
_cell.length_a   1.000
_cell.length_b   1.000
_cell.length_c   1.000
_cell.angle_alpha   90.00
_cell.angle_beta   90.00
_cell.angle_gamma   90.00
#
_symmetry.space_group_name_H-M   'P 1'
#
loop_
_entity.id
_entity.type
_entity.pdbx_description
1 polymer ?
#
loop_
_entity_poly.entity_id
_entity_poly.type
_entity_poly.pdbx_seq_one_letter_code
_entity_poly.pdbx_strand_id
1 'polypeptide(L)' 'SAKKAKDFLPFLQRSRRHPAVVEYVLSGHRFKLLIPKETCSIAFSFSGVRCPGRDEPYSDEAIAFMRRKILQRDVE' A
#
# COMPACT_ATOMS: atom_id res chain seq x y z
N SER A 1 2.10 -1.50 14.39
CA SER A 1 1.28 -1.24 15.61
C SER A 1 0.44 0.00 15.38
N ALA A 2 -0.83 -0.01 15.80
CA ALA A 2 -1.75 1.13 15.63
C ALA A 2 -1.23 2.42 16.28
N LYS A 3 -0.54 2.31 17.43
CA LYS A 3 0.09 3.45 18.10
C LYS A 3 1.14 4.12 17.20
N LYS A 4 2.10 3.34 16.69
CA LYS A 4 3.13 3.83 15.74
C LYS A 4 2.50 4.47 14.50
N ALA A 5 1.43 3.89 13.96
CA ALA A 5 0.75 4.47 12.79
C ALA A 5 0.16 5.86 13.09
N LYS A 6 -0.50 6.02 14.25
CA LYS A 6 -1.04 7.32 14.69
C LYS A 6 0.06 8.35 14.94
N ASP A 7 1.16 7.94 15.56
CA ASP A 7 2.28 8.82 15.88
C ASP A 7 3.00 9.32 14.61
N PHE A 8 3.10 8.48 13.57
CA PHE A 8 3.77 8.83 12.30
C PHE A 8 2.86 9.51 11.29
N LEU A 9 1.53 9.36 11.40
CA LEU A 9 0.57 9.89 10.43
C LEU A 9 0.73 11.41 10.16
N PRO A 10 0.93 12.29 11.15
CA PRO A 10 1.11 13.72 10.91
C PRO A 10 2.34 14.07 10.06
N PHE A 11 3.36 13.19 10.01
CA PHE A 11 4.52 13.38 9.14
C PHE A 11 4.16 13.06 7.69
N LEU A 12 3.43 11.95 7.47
CA LEU A 12 2.97 11.52 6.16
C LEU A 12 1.87 12.41 5.57
N GLN A 13 1.13 13.16 6.40
CA GLN A 13 0.11 14.09 5.91
C GLN A 13 0.65 15.48 5.56
N ARG A 14 1.79 15.88 6.14
CA ARG A 14 2.40 17.18 5.85
C ARG A 14 2.94 17.28 4.43
N SER A 15 3.56 16.20 3.95
CA SER A 15 3.96 16.07 2.54
C SER A 15 2.84 15.37 1.79
N ARG A 16 2.29 15.98 0.72
CA ARG A 16 1.13 15.39 0.01
C ARG A 16 1.48 14.14 -0.81
N ARG A 17 2.75 13.97 -1.15
CA ARG A 17 3.25 12.93 -2.06
C ARG A 17 4.59 12.40 -1.55
N HIS A 18 4.77 11.08 -1.60
CA HIS A 18 5.96 10.42 -1.07
C HIS A 18 6.46 9.39 -2.09
N PRO A 19 7.69 9.54 -2.60
CA PRO A 19 8.32 8.49 -3.38
C PRO A 19 8.42 7.21 -2.53
N ALA A 20 7.91 6.11 -3.05
CA ALA A 20 7.89 4.83 -2.36
C ALA A 20 8.11 3.67 -3.33
N VAL A 21 8.52 2.52 -2.79
CA VAL A 21 8.66 1.26 -3.54
C VAL A 21 7.62 0.28 -3.01
N VAL A 22 6.88 -0.36 -3.91
CA VAL A 22 5.93 -1.42 -3.54
C VAL A 22 6.70 -2.71 -3.21
N GLU A 23 6.97 -2.94 -1.93
CA GLU A 23 7.63 -4.17 -1.47
C GLU A 23 6.74 -5.40 -1.67
N TYR A 24 5.45 -5.27 -1.36
CA TYR A 24 4.52 -6.40 -1.38
C TYR A 24 3.08 -5.99 -1.66
N VAL A 25 2.33 -6.86 -2.35
CA VAL A 25 0.90 -6.70 -2.62
C VAL A 25 0.11 -7.68 -1.74
N LEU A 26 -0.62 -7.17 -0.75
CA LEU A 26 -1.43 -7.97 0.19
C LEU A 26 -2.79 -8.34 -0.42
N SER A 27 -3.40 -7.42 -1.16
CA SER A 27 -4.65 -7.62 -1.90
C SER A 27 -4.72 -6.61 -3.04
N GLY A 28 -5.79 -6.63 -3.85
CA GLY A 28 -5.95 -5.66 -4.94
C GLY A 28 -6.05 -4.19 -4.51
N HIS A 29 -6.14 -3.87 -3.21
CA HIS A 29 -6.14 -2.49 -2.71
C HIS A 29 -5.23 -2.24 -1.50
N ARG A 30 -4.48 -3.25 -1.04
CA ARG A 30 -3.63 -3.17 0.16
C ARG A 30 -2.20 -3.57 -0.17
N PHE A 31 -1.24 -2.75 0.27
CA PHE A 31 0.16 -2.84 -0.15
C PHE A 31 1.10 -2.61 1.04
N LYS A 32 2.29 -3.20 0.97
CA LYS A 32 3.43 -2.83 1.80
C LYS A 32 4.31 -1.90 0.97
N LEU A 33 4.48 -0.67 1.43
CA LEU A 33 5.31 0.33 0.77
C LEU A 33 6.54 0.61 1.62
N LEU A 34 7.71 0.66 1.00
CA LEU A 34 8.92 1.24 1.58
C LEU A 34 9.00 2.69 1.15
N ILE A 35 9.12 3.62 2.08
CA ILE A 35 9.36 5.03 1.79
C ILE A 35 10.84 5.30 2.10
N PRO A 36 11.74 5.40 1.09
CA PRO A 36 13.18 5.41 1.32
C PRO A 36 13.64 6.62 2.13
N LYS A 37 13.04 7.79 1.89
CA LYS A 37 13.41 9.06 2.55
C LYS A 37 13.20 9.01 4.06
N GLU A 38 12.12 8.37 4.50
CA GLU A 38 11.78 8.19 5.92
C GLU A 38 12.32 6.87 6.47
N THR A 39 12.98 6.04 5.64
CA THR A 39 13.49 4.70 6.00
C THR A 39 12.45 3.86 6.73
N CYS A 40 11.18 3.95 6.30
CA CYS A 40 10.07 3.27 6.95
C CYS A 40 9.21 2.49 5.97
N SER A 41 8.69 1.35 6.44
CA SER A 41 7.70 0.57 5.70
C SER A 41 6.31 0.77 6.31
N ILE A 42 5.31 0.98 5.46
CA ILE A 42 3.91 1.17 5.86
C ILE A 42 3.00 0.13 5.21
N ALA A 43 1.92 -0.20 5.91
CA ALA A 43 0.77 -0.85 5.31
C ALA A 43 -0.16 0.23 4.74
N PHE A 44 -0.28 0.29 3.42
CA PHE A 44 -1.06 1.29 2.70
C PHE A 44 -2.30 0.64 2.09
N SER A 45 -3.42 1.35 2.14
CA SER A 45 -4.68 0.92 1.53
C SER A 45 -5.24 2.06 0.68
N PHE A 46 -5.75 1.76 -0.51
CA PHE A 46 -6.46 2.78 -1.30
C PHE A 46 -7.72 3.26 -0.57
N SER A 47 -7.95 4.56 -0.62
CA SER A 47 -9.17 5.19 -0.09
C SER A 47 -10.31 5.08 -1.11
N GLY A 48 -11.55 4.98 -0.61
CA GLY A 48 -12.75 5.04 -1.44
C GLY A 48 -13.02 3.83 -2.35
N VAL A 49 -12.24 2.75 -2.23
CA VAL A 49 -12.43 1.54 -3.04
C VAL A 49 -12.62 0.30 -2.16
N ARG A 50 -13.33 -0.69 -2.70
CA ARG A 50 -13.49 -2.02 -2.11
C ARG A 50 -13.01 -3.05 -3.12
N CYS A 51 -12.04 -3.85 -2.71
CA CYS A 51 -11.56 -5.00 -3.49
C CYS A 51 -12.19 -6.28 -2.92
N PRO A 52 -12.42 -7.33 -3.74
CA PRO A 52 -12.82 -8.64 -3.26
C PRO A 52 -11.90 -9.18 -2.15
N GLY A 53 -12.51 -9.83 -1.16
CA GLY A 53 -11.84 -10.51 -0.05
C GLY A 53 -11.39 -11.92 -0.44
N ARG A 54 -10.75 -12.65 0.48
CA ARG A 54 -10.45 -14.08 0.25
C ARG A 54 -11.78 -14.83 0.00
N ASP A 55 -11.78 -15.76 -0.94
CA ASP A 55 -12.94 -16.59 -1.32
C ASP A 55 -14.10 -15.85 -1.98
N GLU A 56 -13.92 -14.58 -2.35
CA GLU A 56 -14.87 -13.84 -3.18
C GLU A 56 -14.48 -13.88 -4.67
N PRO A 57 -15.47 -13.82 -5.58
CA PRO A 57 -15.21 -13.76 -7.01
C PRO A 57 -14.23 -12.63 -7.37
N TYR A 58 -13.29 -12.91 -8.27
CA TYR A 58 -12.28 -11.99 -8.79
C TYR A 58 -11.17 -11.56 -7.81
N SER A 59 -11.07 -12.19 -6.63
CA SER A 59 -10.04 -11.88 -5.64
C SER A 59 -8.62 -12.17 -6.14
N ASP A 60 -8.43 -13.33 -6.77
CA ASP A 60 -7.13 -13.78 -7.27
C ASP A 60 -6.68 -12.97 -8.49
N GLU A 61 -7.62 -12.60 -9.35
CA GLU A 61 -7.39 -11.75 -10.52
C GLU A 61 -7.00 -10.33 -10.09
N ALA A 62 -7.66 -9.79 -9.07
CA ALA A 62 -7.36 -8.45 -8.55
C ALA A 62 -5.94 -8.38 -7.95
N ILE A 63 -5.55 -9.37 -7.15
CA ILE A 63 -4.18 -9.41 -6.60
C ILE A 63 -3.14 -9.67 -7.70
N ALA A 64 -3.43 -10.56 -8.67
CA ALA A 64 -2.53 -10.86 -9.78
C ALA A 64 -2.34 -9.64 -10.69
N PHE A 65 -3.40 -8.88 -10.96
CA PHE A 65 -3.34 -7.63 -11.71
C PHE A 65 -2.42 -6.61 -11.02
N MET A 66 -2.62 -6.37 -9.72
CA MET A 66 -1.78 -5.42 -8.98
C MET A 66 -0.32 -5.88 -8.90
N ARG A 67 -0.06 -7.18 -8.72
CA ARG A 67 1.31 -7.72 -8.74
C ARG A 67 2.00 -7.44 -10.08
N ARG A 68 1.34 -7.70 -11.21
CA ARG A 68 1.90 -7.39 -12.53
C ARG A 68 2.11 -5.89 -12.75
N LYS A 69 1.22 -5.06 -12.20
CA LYS A 69 1.19 -3.61 -12.46
C LYS A 69 2.16 -2.80 -11.61
N ILE A 70 2.31 -3.12 -10.32
CA ILE A 70 3.01 -2.22 -9.38
C ILE A 70 4.01 -2.91 -8.43
N LEU A 71 4.05 -4.25 -8.34
CA LEU A 71 5.02 -4.92 -7.47
C LEU A 71 6.46 -4.59 -7.87
N GLN A 72 7.31 -4.26 -6.89
CA GLN A 72 8.72 -3.91 -7.09
C GLN A 72 8.91 -2.75 -8.08
N ARG A 73 8.01 -1.76 -8.04
CA ARG A 73 8.11 -0.51 -8.82
C ARG A 73 8.10 0.71 -7.91
N ASP A 74 8.76 1.76 -8.37
CA ASP A 74 8.69 3.10 -7.80
C ASP A 74 7.32 3.73 -8.06
N VAL A 75 6.75 4.34 -7.03
CA VAL A 75 5.43 5.00 -7.01
C VAL A 75 5.50 6.30 -6.20
N GLU A 76 4.44 7.11 -6.28
CA GLU A 76 4.32 8.38 -5.53
C GLU A 76 2.90 8.60 -4.99
#